data_AF-A0A401ICK3-F1
#
_entry.id   AF-A0A401ICK3-F1
#
_cell.length_a   1.000
_cell.length_b   1.000
_cell.length_c   1.000
_cell.angle_alpha   90.00
_cell.angle_beta   90.00
_cell.angle_gamma   90.00
#
_symmetry.space_group_name_H-M   'P 1'
#
loop_
_entity.id
_entity.type
_entity.pdbx_description
1 polymer ?
#
loop_
_entity_poly.entity_id
_entity_poly.type
_entity_poly.pdbx_seq_one_letter_code
_entity_poly.pdbx_strand_id
1 'polypeptide(L)'
;MNQAKPPITVLDAVTQDISKNTGIGVNQLKIQENEAKTWSDGCLGLAKPDEFCTQALVEGWRIVVSDGSKNWVYRTDGTGQNIRLES
;
A
#
# COMPACT_ATOMS: atom_id res chain seq x y z
N MET A 1 13.98 -0.80 -18.90
CA MET A 1 13.79 -1.09 -17.46
C MET A 1 12.29 -0.99 -17.18
N ASN A 2 11.56 -2.11 -17.08
CA ASN A 2 10.11 -2.11 -16.91
C ASN A 2 9.74 -1.60 -15.51
N GLN A 3 9.43 -0.31 -15.39
CA GLN A 3 8.70 0.22 -14.25
C GLN A 3 7.27 -0.33 -14.35
N ALA A 4 6.99 -1.42 -13.63
CA ALA A 4 5.62 -1.90 -13.51
C ALA A 4 4.83 -0.80 -12.82
N LYS A 5 3.73 -0.34 -13.44
CA LYS A 5 2.90 0.73 -12.89
C LYS A 5 1.72 0.10 -12.14
N PRO A 6 1.48 0.46 -10.87
CA PRO A 6 0.31 -0.03 -10.15
C PRO A 6 -0.98 0.44 -10.83
N PRO A 7 -2.05 -0.36 -10.79
CA PRO A 7 -3.36 0.08 -11.27
C PRO A 7 -3.84 1.28 -10.46
N ILE A 8 -4.67 2.12 -11.06
CA ILE A 8 -5.20 3.33 -10.42
C ILE A 8 -5.95 2.99 -9.13
N THR A 9 -6.61 1.82 -9.07
CA THR A 9 -7.32 1.34 -7.87
C THR A 9 -6.40 1.19 -6.66
N VAL A 10 -5.17 0.71 -6.86
CA VAL A 10 -4.16 0.58 -5.80
C VAL A 10 -3.76 1.96 -5.29
N LEU A 11 -3.48 2.90 -6.18
CA LEU A 11 -3.07 4.26 -5.82
C LEU A 11 -4.19 5.03 -5.11
N ASP A 12 -5.41 4.91 -5.62
CA ASP A 12 -6.61 5.53 -5.04
C ASP A 12 -6.88 4.96 -3.65
N ALA A 13 -6.84 3.63 -3.48
CA ALA A 13 -7.04 2.99 -2.17
C ALA A 13 -6.04 3.50 -1.12
N VAL A 14 -4.75 3.56 -1.46
CA VAL A 14 -3.69 4.04 -0.56
C VAL A 14 -3.88 5.51 -0.19
N THR A 15 -4.08 6.38 -1.18
CA THR A 15 -4.21 7.83 -0.92
C THR A 15 -5.51 8.15 -0.17
N GLN A 16 -6.60 7.44 -0.46
CA GLN A 16 -7.85 7.59 0.28
C GLN A 16 -7.73 7.13 1.73
N ASP A 17 -7.01 6.04 2.00
CA ASP A 17 -6.81 5.56 3.37
C ASP A 17 -5.99 6.55 4.20
N ILE A 18 -4.90 7.09 3.64
CA ILE A 18 -4.13 8.16 4.28
C ILE A 18 -5.02 9.37 4.55
N SER A 19 -5.79 9.82 3.54
CA SER A 19 -6.69 10.97 3.68
C SER A 19 -7.72 10.76 4.79
N LYS A 20 -8.33 9.56 4.88
CA LYS A 20 -9.29 9.22 5.94
C LYS A 20 -8.64 9.17 7.32
N ASN A 21 -7.44 8.62 7.44
CA ASN A 21 -6.75 8.46 8.72
C ASN A 21 -6.05 9.73 9.23
N THR A 22 -5.66 10.64 8.34
CA THR A 22 -4.87 11.84 8.67
C THR A 22 -5.62 13.16 8.46
N GLY A 23 -6.69 13.16 7.67
CA GLY A 23 -7.40 14.36 7.22
C GLY A 23 -6.68 15.12 6.09
N ILE A 24 -5.54 14.64 5.60
CA ILE A 24 -4.78 15.26 4.51
C ILE A 24 -5.50 15.00 3.19
N GLY A 25 -5.82 16.06 2.45
CA GLY A 25 -6.48 15.90 1.16
C GLY A 25 -5.62 15.09 0.18
N VAL A 26 -6.24 14.17 -0.56
CA VAL A 26 -5.54 13.32 -1.55
C VAL A 26 -4.69 14.10 -2.56
N ASN A 27 -5.08 15.34 -2.87
CA ASN A 27 -4.33 16.25 -3.75
C ASN A 27 -2.99 16.74 -3.17
N GLN A 28 -2.81 16.67 -1.84
CA GLN A 28 -1.56 17.01 -1.17
C GLN A 28 -0.62 15.80 -1.08
N LEU A 29 -1.16 14.59 -1.23
CA LEU A 29 -0.39 13.36 -1.20
C LEU A 29 0.32 13.11 -2.53
N LYS A 30 1.61 12.76 -2.45
CA LYS A 30 2.44 12.45 -3.62
C LYS A 30 3.04 11.07 -3.46
N ILE A 31 2.80 10.22 -4.46
CA ILE A 31 3.49 8.93 -4.58
C ILE A 31 4.97 9.22 -4.86
N GLN A 32 5.84 8.88 -3.92
CA GLN A 32 7.29 8.97 -4.09
C GLN A 32 7.81 7.75 -4.84
N GLU A 33 7.38 6.56 -4.43
CA GLU A 33 7.88 5.30 -4.98
C GLU A 33 6.76 4.27 -5.07
N ASN A 34 6.89 3.36 -6.03
CA ASN A 34 6.03 2.20 -6.20
C ASN A 34 6.88 1.03 -6.68
N GLU A 35 6.74 -0.11 -6.01
CA GLU A 35 7.50 -1.32 -6.30
C GLU A 35 6.54 -2.52 -6.36
N ALA A 36 6.57 -3.27 -7.46
CA ALA A 36 5.85 -4.53 -7.55
C ALA A 36 6.55 -5.57 -6.67
N LYS A 37 5.82 -6.16 -5.72
CA LYS A 37 6.38 -7.12 -4.76
C LYS A 37 5.38 -8.22 -4.45
N THR A 38 5.88 -9.44 -4.35
CA THR A 38 5.10 -10.58 -3.87
C THR A 38 5.29 -10.72 -2.37
N TRP A 39 4.17 -10.79 -1.66
CA TRP A 39 4.12 -10.98 -0.22
C TRP A 39 3.99 -12.46 0.11
N SER A 40 4.57 -12.87 1.25
CA SER A 40 4.56 -14.27 1.70
C SER A 40 3.18 -14.77 2.16
N ASP A 41 2.27 -13.85 2.49
CA ASP A 41 1.00 -14.16 3.15
C ASP A 41 -0.10 -13.17 2.72
N GLY A 42 -1.37 -13.55 2.93
CA GLY A 42 -2.56 -12.73 2.65
C GLY A 42 -2.61 -11.39 3.40
N CYS A 43 -1.84 -11.27 4.47
CA CYS A 43 -1.66 -10.05 5.25
C CYS A 43 -0.52 -9.16 4.75
N LEU A 44 0.01 -9.44 3.56
CA LEU A 44 1.05 -8.64 2.92
C LEU A 44 2.36 -8.61 3.73
N GLY A 45 2.60 -9.67 4.50
CA GLY A 45 3.72 -9.76 5.45
C GLY A 45 3.61 -8.80 6.65
N LEU A 46 2.42 -8.26 6.91
CA LEU A 46 2.08 -7.40 8.05
C LEU A 46 0.97 -8.07 8.88
N ALA A 47 1.16 -9.36 9.18
CA ALA A 47 0.29 -10.10 10.08
C ALA A 47 0.39 -9.52 11.50
N LYS A 48 -0.75 -9.27 12.15
CA LYS A 48 -0.77 -8.91 13.57
C LYS A 48 -0.60 -10.16 14.45
N PRO A 49 -0.15 -10.03 15.72
CA PRO A 49 0.13 -11.16 16.60
C PRO A 49 -1.06 -12.12 16.82
N ASP A 50 -2.29 -11.65 16.62
CA ASP A 50 -3.54 -12.40 16.80
C ASP A 50 -4.31 -12.59 15.49
N GLU A 51 -3.71 -12.27 14.34
CA GLU A 51 -4.38 -12.33 13.05
C GLU A 51 -3.97 -13.57 12.26
N PHE A 52 -4.98 -14.37 11.88
CA PHE A 52 -4.76 -15.50 10.97
C PHE A 52 -4.77 -15.01 9.52
N CYS A 53 -3.59 -15.05 8.92
CA CYS A 53 -3.37 -14.70 7.53
C CYS A 53 -3.29 -15.98 6.68
N THR A 54 -3.76 -15.92 5.44
CA THR A 54 -3.57 -17.03 4.52
C THR A 54 -2.09 -17.20 4.19
N GLN A 55 -1.60 -18.44 4.18
CA GLN A 55 -0.23 -18.77 3.74
C GLN A 55 -0.16 -18.88 2.22
N ALA A 56 -0.57 -17.82 1.53
CA ALA A 56 -0.57 -17.73 0.09
C ALA A 56 0.32 -16.57 -0.35
N LEU A 57 1.11 -16.80 -1.41
CA LEU A 57 1.87 -15.75 -2.05
C LEU A 57 0.88 -14.76 -2.69
N VAL A 58 0.96 -13.50 -2.30
CA VAL A 58 0.11 -12.43 -2.83
C VAL A 58 0.95 -11.46 -3.64
N GLU A 59 0.74 -11.44 -4.95
CA GLU A 59 1.30 -10.40 -5.81
C GLU A 59 0.67 -9.05 -5.47
N GLY A 60 1.51 -8.04 -5.34
CA GLY A 60 1.07 -6.75 -4.82
C GLY A 60 2.07 -5.63 -5.05
N TRP A 61 1.88 -4.54 -4.32
CA TRP A 61 2.63 -3.31 -4.50
C TRP A 61 3.06 -2.72 -3.16
N ARG A 62 4.31 -2.27 -3.09
CA ARG A 62 4.80 -1.40 -2.03
C ARG A 62 4.77 0.03 -2.54
N ILE A 63 3.90 0.85 -1.96
CA ILE A 63 3.68 2.23 -2.35
C ILE A 63 4.18 3.14 -1.24
N VAL A 64 5.01 4.11 -1.59
CA VAL A 64 5.55 5.12 -0.68
C VAL A 64 4.91 6.46 -1.01
N VAL A 65 4.23 7.07 -0.04
CA VAL A 65 3.46 8.30 -0.22
C VAL A 65 3.91 9.33 0.78
N SER A 66 4.16 10.56 0.33
CA SER A 66 4.52 11.67 1.19
C SER A 66 3.57 12.85 0.99
N ASP A 67 3.25 13.57 2.06
CA ASP A 67 2.61 14.90 1.98
C ASP A 67 3.65 16.03 1.83
N GLY A 68 4.93 15.70 2.01
CA GLY A 68 6.05 16.64 2.10
C GLY A 68 6.60 16.75 3.52
N SER A 69 5.79 16.46 4.54
CA SER A 69 6.21 16.47 5.95
C SER A 69 6.44 15.05 6.48
N LYS A 70 5.52 14.14 6.17
CA LYS A 70 5.56 12.74 6.58
C LYS A 70 5.54 11.84 5.36
N ASN A 71 6.09 10.65 5.54
CA ASN A 71 6.07 9.57 4.56
C ASN A 71 5.32 8.38 5.14
N TRP A 72 4.50 7.74 4.32
CA TRP A 72 3.76 6.53 4.65
C TRP A 72 4.09 5.47 3.63
N VAL A 73 4.43 4.28 4.13
CA VAL A 73 4.64 3.13 3.30
C VAL A 73 3.42 2.24 3.40
N TYR A 74 2.79 1.96 2.27
CA TYR A 74 1.70 1.02 2.17
C TYR A 74 2.12 -0.22 1.40
N ARG A 75 1.62 -1.36 1.84
CA ARG A 75 1.63 -2.61 1.10
C ARG A 75 0.22 -2.87 0.62
N THR A 76 0.06 -3.23 -0.64
CA THR A 76 -1.23 -3.58 -1.22
C THR A 76 -1.15 -4.92 -1.93
N ASP A 77 -2.29 -5.56 -2.14
CA ASP A 77 -2.43 -6.60 -3.16
C ASP A 77 -2.48 -5.98 -4.58
N GLY A 78 -2.44 -6.82 -5.61
CA GLY A 78 -2.45 -6.40 -7.02
C GLY A 78 -3.70 -5.63 -7.45
N THR A 79 -4.82 -5.78 -6.73
CA THR A 79 -6.10 -5.12 -7.04
C THR A 79 -6.36 -3.86 -6.21
N GLY A 80 -5.68 -3.69 -5.08
CA GLY A 80 -5.89 -2.58 -4.14
C GLY A 80 -7.09 -2.78 -3.21
N GLN A 81 -7.62 -4.00 -3.11
CA GLN A 81 -8.70 -4.36 -2.19
C GLN A 81 -8.20 -4.54 -0.76
N ASN A 82 -6.95 -4.99 -0.62
CA ASN A 82 -6.24 -5.15 0.64
C ASN A 82 -5.06 -4.20 0.62
N ILE A 83 -5.08 -3.25 1.56
CA ILE A 83 -4.00 -2.29 1.78
C ILE A 83 -3.66 -2.29 3.26
N ARG A 84 -2.37 -2.13 3.57
CA ARG A 84 -1.86 -2.09 4.95
C ARG A 84 -0.73 -1.09 5.07
N LEU A 85 -0.80 -0.25 6.09
CA LEU A 85 0.28 0.64 6.46
C LEU A 85 1.41 -0.16 7.10
N GLU A 86 2.60 -0.05 6.53
CA GLU A 86 3.88 -0.44 7.12
C GLU A 86 4.28 0.70 8.08
N SER A 87 3.88 0.57 9.36
CA SER A 87 4.15 1.54 10.43
C SER A 87 5.62 1.70 10.78
#